data_AF-A0A1Q7EIC2-F1
#
_entry.id   AF-A0A1Q7EIC2-F1
#
_cell.length_a   1.000
_cell.length_b   1.000
_cell.length_c   1.000
_cell.angle_alpha   90.00
_cell.angle_beta   90.00
_cell.angle_gamma   90.00
#
_symmetry.space_group_name_H-M   'P 1'
#
loop_
_entity.id
_entity.type
_entity.pdbx_description
1 polymer ?
#
loop_
_entity_poly.entity_id
_entity_poly.type
_entity_poly.pdbx_seq_one_letter_code
_entity_poly.pdbx_strand_id
1 'polypeptide(L)'
;MIAKKLIRLAGERDIVAAREAGRKLAKAVGFQDTELTQIATAISEIARNIFTYAREGAIEISTVEDGPQSGIEVTARDEGPGEGTMVTSRIWLKA
;
A
#
# COMPACT_ATOMS: atom_id res chain seq x y z
N MET A 1 0.49 -14.78 11.69
CA MET A 1 0.46 -13.48 12.41
C MET A 1 0.28 -12.39 11.35
N ILE A 2 -0.72 -11.52 11.50
CA ILE A 2 -0.94 -10.42 10.54
C ILE A 2 0.11 -9.33 10.80
N ALA A 3 0.96 -9.06 9.81
CA ALA A 3 1.88 -7.93 9.85
C ALA A 3 1.20 -6.70 9.23
N LYS A 4 1.36 -5.53 9.85
CA LYS A 4 0.73 -4.27 9.43
C LYS A 4 1.70 -3.10 9.51
N LYS A 5 1.65 -2.20 8.54
CA LYS A 5 2.47 -0.99 8.47
C LYS A 5 1.62 0.20 8.03
N LEU A 6 1.56 1.25 8.85
CA LEU A 6 0.94 2.53 8.53
C LEU A 6 2.03 3.58 8.23
N ILE A 7 1.87 4.32 7.15
CA ILE A 7 2.80 5.35 6.69
C ILE A 7 1.99 6.60 6.37
N ARG A 8 2.31 7.70 7.06
CA ARG A 8 1.77 9.03 6.75
C ARG A 8 2.48 9.57 5.51
N LEU A 9 1.74 10.20 4.61
CA LEU A 9 2.26 10.79 3.39
C LEU A 9 2.37 12.31 3.59
N ALA A 10 3.58 12.80 3.85
CA ALA A 10 3.90 14.22 3.99
C ALA A 10 4.96 14.69 2.97
N GLY A 11 5.63 13.76 2.27
CA GLY A 11 6.55 14.09 1.17
C GLY A 11 7.03 12.86 0.38
N GLU A 12 7.91 13.11 -0.60
CA GLU A 12 8.41 12.07 -1.51
C GLU A 12 9.14 10.91 -0.79
N ARG A 13 9.76 11.19 0.36
CA ARG A 13 10.40 10.16 1.19
C ARG A 13 9.40 9.13 1.71
N ASP A 14 8.17 9.54 1.98
CA ASP A 14 7.13 8.64 2.49
C ASP A 14 6.59 7.75 1.37
N ILE A 15 6.57 8.23 0.13
CA ILE A 15 6.26 7.42 -1.06
C ILE A 15 7.29 6.29 -1.19
N VAL A 16 8.57 6.61 -1.02
CA VAL A 16 9.66 5.62 -1.01
C VAL A 16 9.52 4.63 0.16
N ALA A 17 9.16 5.12 1.35
CA ALA A 17 8.91 4.24 2.50
C ALA A 17 7.71 3.31 2.26
N ALA A 18 6.63 3.79 1.65
CA ALA A 18 5.43 3.02 1.34
C ALA A 18 5.72 1.88 0.36
N ARG A 19 6.40 2.17 -0.76
CA ARG A 19 6.77 1.13 -1.73
C ARG A 19 7.70 0.07 -1.11
N GLU A 20 8.64 0.48 -0.26
CA GLU A 20 9.61 -0.44 0.36
C GLU A 20 8.94 -1.33 1.39
N ALA A 21 8.02 -0.77 2.20
CA ALA A 21 7.20 -1.52 3.13
C ALA A 21 6.32 -2.55 2.41
N GLY A 22 5.64 -2.15 1.33
CA GLY A 22 4.81 -3.05 0.53
C GLY A 22 5.60 -4.17 -0.10
N ARG A 23 6.73 -3.84 -0.73
CA ARG A 23 7.65 -4.83 -1.30
C ARG A 23 8.16 -5.81 -0.25
N LYS A 24 8.51 -5.33 0.95
CA LYS A 24 9.01 -6.18 2.04
C LYS A 24 7.93 -7.13 2.56
N LEU A 25 6.71 -6.64 2.76
CA LEU A 25 5.58 -7.47 3.22
C LEU A 25 5.18 -8.49 2.15
N ALA A 26 5.06 -8.09 0.88
CA ALA A 26 4.79 -9.01 -0.22
C ALA A 26 5.88 -10.09 -0.35
N LYS A 27 7.16 -9.72 -0.18
CA LYS A 27 8.25 -10.71 -0.19
C LYS A 27 8.14 -11.70 0.98
N ALA A 28 7.75 -11.24 2.16
CA ALA A 28 7.54 -12.11 3.32
C ALA A 28 6.37 -13.09 3.13
N VAL A 29 5.38 -12.71 2.33
CA VAL A 29 4.24 -13.54 1.92
C VAL A 29 4.58 -14.49 0.76
N GLY A 30 5.74 -14.31 0.11
CA GLY A 30 6.26 -15.21 -0.92
C GLY A 30 5.97 -14.80 -2.36
N PHE A 31 5.57 -13.54 -2.62
CA PHE A 31 5.51 -12.99 -3.97
C PHE A 31 6.87 -13.02 -4.66
N GLN A 32 6.88 -13.28 -5.97
CA GLN A 32 8.09 -13.36 -6.80
C GLN A 32 8.56 -11.98 -7.24
N ASP A 33 9.84 -11.85 -7.62
CA ASP A 33 10.47 -10.55 -7.92
C ASP A 33 9.72 -9.71 -8.97
N THR A 34 9.12 -10.37 -9.98
CA THR A 34 8.28 -9.70 -10.99
C THR A 34 7.01 -9.10 -10.38
N GLU A 35 6.35 -9.83 -9.48
CA GLU A 35 5.14 -9.39 -8.77
C GLU A 35 5.46 -8.28 -7.77
N LEU A 36 6.60 -8.40 -7.07
CA LEU A 36 7.11 -7.38 -6.15
C LEU A 36 7.30 -6.03 -6.85
N THR A 37 7.77 -6.06 -8.10
CA THR A 37 7.95 -4.84 -8.90
C THR A 37 6.60 -4.20 -9.24
N GLN A 38 5.61 -4.99 -9.63
CA GLN A 38 4.26 -4.48 -9.92
C GLN A 38 3.58 -3.89 -8.68
N ILE A 39 3.67 -4.58 -7.54
CA ILE A 39 3.15 -4.11 -6.25
C ILE A 39 3.81 -2.78 -5.86
N ALA A 40 5.14 -2.69 -5.95
CA ALA A 40 5.87 -1.46 -5.60
C ALA A 40 5.49 -0.28 -6.51
N THR A 41 5.29 -0.52 -7.80
CA THR A 41 4.82 0.50 -8.75
C THR A 41 3.41 0.97 -8.39
N ALA A 42 2.46 0.05 -8.18
CA ALA A 42 1.09 0.40 -7.81
C ALA A 42 1.01 1.20 -6.51
N ILE A 43 1.78 0.82 -5.48
CA ILE A 43 1.84 1.57 -4.22
C ILE A 43 2.41 2.97 -4.45
N SER A 44 3.42 3.12 -5.31
CA SER A 44 4.01 4.42 -5.62
C SER A 44 3.02 5.33 -6.35
N GLU A 45 2.22 4.78 -7.26
CA GLU A 45 1.18 5.51 -7.98
C GLU A 45 0.08 5.99 -7.02
N ILE A 46 -0.42 5.11 -6.15
CA ILE A 46 -1.42 5.47 -5.13
C ILE A 46 -0.89 6.56 -4.19
N ALA A 47 0.32 6.38 -3.66
CA ALA A 47 0.93 7.34 -2.73
C ALA A 47 1.15 8.71 -3.38
N ARG A 48 1.61 8.72 -4.63
CA ARG A 48 1.82 9.96 -5.40
C ARG A 48 0.51 10.66 -5.70
N ASN A 49 -0.55 9.93 -6.02
CA ASN A 49 -1.87 10.54 -6.23
C ASN A 49 -2.36 11.23 -4.95
N ILE A 50 -2.29 10.57 -3.79
CA ILE A 50 -2.68 11.18 -2.50
C ILE A 50 -1.86 12.44 -2.22
N PHE A 51 -0.53 12.35 -2.31
CA PHE A 51 0.34 13.49 -2.05
C PHE A 51 0.07 14.67 -3.01
N THR A 52 -0.19 14.40 -4.29
CA THR A 52 -0.41 15.42 -5.31
C THR A 52 -1.74 16.16 -5.11
N TYR A 53 -2.81 15.42 -4.82
CA TYR A 53 -4.17 15.97 -4.83
C TYR A 53 -4.70 16.36 -3.45
N ALA A 54 -4.34 15.63 -2.39
CA ALA A 54 -4.86 15.85 -1.05
C ALA A 54 -3.89 16.54 -0.10
N ARG A 55 -2.58 16.61 -0.45
CA ARG A 55 -1.46 17.12 0.38
C ARG A 55 -1.20 16.35 1.67
N GLU A 56 -2.21 15.75 2.26
CA GLU A 56 -2.13 14.91 3.46
C GLU A 56 -2.91 13.60 3.25
N GLY A 57 -2.38 12.51 3.82
CA GLY A 57 -3.02 11.21 3.79
C GLY A 57 -2.15 10.12 4.41
N ALA A 58 -2.58 8.87 4.25
CA ALA A 58 -1.88 7.71 4.78
C ALA A 58 -2.06 6.47 3.90
N ILE A 59 -1.05 5.62 3.88
CA ILE A 59 -1.13 4.26 3.35
C ILE A 59 -0.92 3.27 4.47
N GLU A 60 -1.83 2.32 4.55
CA GLU A 60 -1.76 1.15 5.40
C GLU A 60 -1.53 -0.09 4.53
N ILE A 61 -0.59 -0.93 4.94
CA ILE A 61 -0.25 -2.18 4.26
C ILE A 61 -0.32 -3.30 5.28
N SER A 62 -1.12 -4.32 5.02
CA SER A 62 -1.28 -5.48 5.88
C SER A 62 -1.06 -6.77 5.10
N THR A 63 -0.61 -7.82 5.76
CA THR A 63 -0.69 -9.19 5.21
C THR A 63 -2.09 -9.72 5.42
N VAL A 64 -2.65 -10.41 4.43
CA VAL A 64 -3.97 -11.04 4.50
C VAL A 64 -3.84 -12.54 4.23
N GLU A 65 -4.76 -13.32 4.77
CA GLU A 65 -4.86 -14.77 4.57
C GLU A 65 -6.31 -15.08 4.15
N ASP A 66 -6.47 -15.89 3.11
CA ASP A 66 -7.77 -16.38 2.63
C ASP A 66 -7.66 -17.88 2.33
N GLY A 67 -8.02 -18.70 3.32
CA GLY A 67 -7.82 -20.15 3.27
C GLY A 67 -6.34 -20.51 3.06
N PRO A 68 -5.98 -21.23 1.99
CA PRO A 68 -4.58 -21.57 1.70
C PRO A 68 -3.80 -20.40 1.08
N GLN A 69 -4.47 -19.33 0.67
CA GLN A 69 -3.86 -18.19 0.00
C GLN A 69 -3.37 -17.19 1.03
N SER A 70 -2.25 -16.55 0.72
CA SER A 70 -1.73 -15.43 1.50
C SER A 70 -1.41 -14.26 0.59
N GLY A 71 -1.53 -13.06 1.11
CA GLY A 71 -1.53 -11.85 0.31
C GLY A 71 -1.10 -10.61 1.07
N ILE A 72 -1.22 -9.47 0.37
CA ILE A 72 -1.19 -8.16 1.00
C ILE A 72 -2.43 -7.35 0.63
N GLU A 73 -2.89 -6.54 1.58
CA GLU A 73 -3.88 -5.50 1.35
C GLU A 73 -3.20 -4.14 1.52
N VAL A 74 -3.47 -3.23 0.59
CA VAL A 74 -3.03 -1.84 0.65
C VAL A 74 -4.27 -0.97 0.75
N THR A 75 -4.44 -0.29 1.87
CA THR A 75 -5.51 0.69 2.09
C THR A 75 -4.91 2.09 2.10
N ALA A 76 -5.36 2.94 1.20
CA ALA A 76 -4.94 4.32 1.08
C ALA A 76 -6.08 5.23 1.56
N ARG A 77 -5.75 6.28 2.31
CA ARG A 77 -6.69 7.30 2.80
C ARG A 77 -6.15 8.67 2.49
N ASP A 78 -6.99 9.53 1.92
CA ASP A 78 -6.69 10.94 1.77
C ASP A 78 -7.64 11.83 2.58
N GLU A 79 -7.16 13.02 2.95
CA GLU A 79 -7.91 14.02 3.73
C GLU A 79 -8.08 15.32 2.91
N GLY A 80 -8.34 15.18 1.60
CA GLY A 80 -8.46 16.31 0.68
C GLY A 80 -9.69 17.21 0.95
N PRO A 81 -9.68 18.48 0.47
CA PRO A 81 -10.72 19.48 0.77
C PRO A 81 -12.07 19.30 0.03
N GLY A 82 -12.24 18.23 -0.74
CA GLY A 82 -13.53 17.86 -1.36
C GLY A 82 -14.29 16.88 -0.47
N GLU A 83 -15.61 16.87 -0.51
CA GLU A 83 -16.46 15.93 0.23
C GLU A 83 -16.04 14.46 0.02
N GLY A 84 -15.19 13.90 0.89
CA GLY A 84 -14.97 12.45 0.95
C GLY A 84 -13.51 12.07 1.09
N THR A 85 -13.17 11.58 2.28
CA THR A 85 -12.02 10.69 2.49
C THR A 85 -12.07 9.58 1.44
N MET A 86 -11.16 9.58 0.46
CA MET A 86 -11.06 8.47 -0.48
C MET A 86 -10.35 7.32 0.22
N VAL A 87 -11.09 6.26 0.56
CA VAL A 87 -10.51 5.00 1.02
C VAL A 87 -10.47 4.05 -0.15
N THR A 88 -9.27 3.84 -0.73
CA THR A 88 -9.08 2.79 -1.74
C THR A 88 -8.34 1.62 -1.12
N SER A 89 -8.91 0.42 -1.20
CA SER A 89 -8.24 -0.82 -0.83
C SER A 89 -8.00 -1.68 -2.07
N ARG A 90 -6.80 -2.25 -2.15
CA ARG A 90 -6.43 -3.21 -3.20
C ARG A 90 -5.77 -4.41 -2.55
N ILE A 91 -6.26 -5.60 -2.91
CA ILE A 91 -5.82 -6.87 -2.34
C ILE A 91 -5.11 -7.66 -3.43
N TRP A 92 -3.94 -8.20 -3.10
CA TRP A 92 -3.22 -9.17 -3.91
C TRP A 92 -3.12 -10.47 -3.12
N LEU A 93 -3.76 -11.53 -3.61
CA LEU A 93 -3.62 -12.87 -3.07
C LEU A 93 -2.71 -13.68 -3.98
N LYS A 94 -1.84 -14.48 -3.38
CA LYS A 94 -1.06 -15.50 -4.07
C LYS A 94 -1.74 -16.86 -3.89
N ALA A 95 -1.92 -17.57 -5.00
CA ALA A 95 -2.40 -18.94 -5.05
C ALA A 95 -1.33 -19.95 -4.64
#